data_AF-A0A959VI19-F1
#
_entry.id   AF-A0A959VI19-F1
#
_cell.length_a   1.000
_cell.length_b   1.000
_cell.length_c   1.000
_cell.angle_alpha   90.00
_cell.angle_beta   90.00
_cell.angle_gamma   90.00
#
_symmetry.space_group_name_H-M   'P 1'
#
loop_
_entity.id
_entity.type
_entity.pdbx_description
1 polymer ?
#
loop_
_entity_poly.entity_id
_entity_poly.type
_entity_poly.pdbx_seq_one_letter_code
_entity_poly.pdbx_strand_id
1 'polypeptide(L)'
;MIVETSEDVVKLSGALTADFAEVIETAMALTLSRHPGGVIIDCSGLSEMDAKGAKTIQAAIDFVLEHEKARIIFAAVPDHLVEVMKSVPQVRSQMALTSSVEQARQSLHILDEEEEHGKPIKEKHRHHNRQILVCLCPSRYDQGIVDITLDLLSDNHAKVVLLMPIVVPRELPVHAPMPEIEAQAQVFAEKAKSSLRDAKVGYELRLERTRDLPTLVAESAEEVDASHIVVSISPDHAADDDNTKTFHSMLEKVDRPLIFVRAKAESEDEQF
;
A
#
# COMPACT_ATOMS: atom_id res chain seq x y z
N MET A 1 -14.69 16.71 29.08
CA MET A 1 -14.08 16.62 27.76
C MET A 1 -14.96 17.33 26.74
N ILE A 2 -14.36 18.05 25.81
CA ILE A 2 -15.01 18.71 24.67
C ILE A 2 -14.49 18.03 23.39
N VAL A 3 -15.40 17.71 22.47
CA VAL A 3 -15.10 17.14 21.16
C VAL A 3 -15.65 18.08 20.09
N GLU A 4 -14.77 18.61 19.25
CA GLU A 4 -15.13 19.51 18.15
C GLU A 4 -14.77 18.85 16.81
N THR A 5 -15.64 18.95 15.82
CA THR A 5 -15.38 18.46 14.47
C THR A 5 -15.23 19.64 13.50
N SER A 6 -14.10 19.68 12.80
CA SER A 6 -13.83 20.69 11.78
C SER A 6 -13.12 20.04 10.60
N GLU A 7 -13.80 20.01 9.45
CA GLU A 7 -13.28 19.36 8.23
C GLU A 7 -12.91 17.88 8.48
N ASP A 8 -11.62 17.56 8.39
CA ASP A 8 -10.97 16.26 8.58
C ASP A 8 -10.41 16.06 10.02
N VAL A 9 -10.58 17.05 10.90
CA VAL A 9 -10.01 17.07 12.25
C VAL A 9 -11.09 16.93 13.31
N VAL A 10 -10.86 16.01 14.23
CA VAL A 10 -11.57 15.87 15.50
C VAL A 10 -10.66 16.41 16.61
N LYS A 11 -11.03 17.55 17.18
CA LYS A 11 -10.27 18.17 18.26
C LYS A 11 -10.79 17.72 19.62
N LEU A 12 -9.88 17.24 20.47
CA LEU A 12 -10.15 16.83 21.83
C LEU A 12 -9.60 17.86 22.81
N SER A 13 -10.42 18.30 23.76
CA SER A 13 -10.02 19.29 24.76
C SER A 13 -10.51 18.95 26.18
N GLY A 14 -9.68 19.26 27.18
CA GLY A 14 -9.92 19.00 28.60
C GLY A 14 -9.39 17.65 29.08
N ALA A 15 -9.94 17.15 30.19
CA ALA A 15 -9.50 15.91 30.82
C ALA A 15 -10.22 14.68 30.23
N LEU A 16 -9.44 13.65 29.86
CA LEU A 16 -9.88 12.33 29.40
C LEU A 16 -9.77 11.31 30.54
N THR A 17 -10.61 11.46 31.56
CA THR A 17 -10.62 10.64 32.79
C THR A 17 -11.86 9.75 32.93
N ALA A 18 -12.68 9.71 31.89
CA ALA A 18 -13.88 8.87 31.80
C ALA A 18 -13.94 8.26 30.40
N ASP A 19 -14.87 7.33 30.21
CA ASP A 19 -15.10 6.71 28.92
C ASP A 19 -15.92 7.64 28.02
N PHE A 20 -15.33 8.02 26.88
CA PHE A 20 -15.97 8.88 25.88
C PHE A 20 -15.98 8.22 24.48
N ALA A 21 -15.81 6.89 24.41
CA ALA A 21 -15.70 6.15 23.15
C ALA A 21 -16.84 6.47 22.18
N GLU A 22 -18.10 6.35 22.63
CA GLU A 22 -19.29 6.58 21.79
C GLU A 22 -19.34 8.00 21.21
N VAL A 23 -18.90 9.01 21.96
CA VAL A 23 -18.89 10.42 21.52
C VAL A 23 -17.81 10.63 20.45
N ILE A 24 -16.63 10.04 20.64
CA ILE A 24 -15.51 10.14 19.72
C ILE A 24 -15.82 9.35 18.44
N GLU A 25 -16.36 8.14 18.55
CA GLU A 25 -16.81 7.32 17.40
C GLU A 25 -17.86 8.06 16.57
N THR A 26 -18.84 8.71 17.20
CA THR A 26 -19.85 9.50 16.50
C THR A 26 -19.23 10.67 15.72
N ALA A 27 -18.30 11.39 16.34
CA ALA A 27 -17.56 12.48 15.70
C ALA A 27 -16.72 11.97 14.51
N MET A 28 -16.10 10.80 14.66
CA MET A 28 -15.29 10.18 13.63
C MET A 28 -16.12 9.64 12.48
N ALA A 29 -17.28 9.01 12.75
CA ALA A 29 -18.21 8.56 11.71
C ALA A 29 -18.70 9.72 10.84
N LEU A 30 -19.04 10.85 11.46
CA LEU A 30 -19.40 12.09 10.76
C LEU A 30 -18.23 12.62 9.91
N THR A 31 -17.01 12.55 10.43
CA THR A 31 -15.80 13.00 9.72
C THR A 31 -15.47 12.08 8.55
N LEU A 32 -15.48 10.76 8.74
CA LEU A 32 -15.26 9.74 7.71
C LEU A 32 -16.30 9.79 6.59
N SER A 33 -17.55 10.14 6.90
CA SER A 33 -18.58 10.32 5.87
C SER A 33 -18.25 11.45 4.88
N ARG A 34 -17.44 12.44 5.29
CA ARG A 34 -17.00 13.58 4.48
C ARG A 34 -15.57 13.39 3.94
N HIS A 35 -14.72 12.74 4.72
CA HIS A 35 -13.31 12.50 4.48
C HIS A 35 -12.99 11.00 4.64
N PRO A 36 -13.28 10.17 3.62
CA PRO A 36 -13.16 8.71 3.73
C PRO A 36 -11.72 8.21 3.86
N GLY A 37 -10.71 9.03 3.53
CA GLY A 37 -9.29 8.66 3.61
C GLY A 37 -8.74 8.60 5.04
N GLY A 38 -9.41 9.23 6.01
CA GLY A 38 -9.01 9.16 7.41
C GLY A 38 -9.47 10.34 8.25
N VAL A 39 -9.12 10.28 9.54
CA VAL A 39 -9.44 11.27 10.56
C VAL A 39 -8.18 11.66 11.32
N ILE A 40 -8.00 12.97 11.52
CA ILE A 40 -6.97 13.52 12.41
C ILE A 40 -7.59 13.77 13.76
N ILE A 41 -6.95 13.30 14.83
CA ILE A 41 -7.32 13.61 16.20
C ILE A 41 -6.33 14.64 16.75
N ASP A 42 -6.78 15.88 16.92
CA ASP A 42 -6.00 16.94 17.56
C ASP A 42 -6.10 16.82 19.08
N CYS A 43 -5.00 16.42 19.71
CA CYS A 43 -4.88 16.24 21.16
C CYS A 43 -4.29 17.46 21.88
N SER A 44 -4.04 18.59 21.19
CA SER A 44 -3.41 19.78 21.78
C SER A 44 -4.17 20.37 22.96
N GLY A 45 -5.50 20.17 23.00
CA GLY A 45 -6.35 20.65 24.08
C GLY A 45 -6.45 19.71 25.28
N LEU A 46 -5.83 18.52 25.23
CA LEU A 46 -5.91 17.56 26.32
C LEU A 46 -5.01 17.96 27.48
N SER A 47 -5.60 18.03 28.68
CA SER A 47 -4.86 18.37 29.90
C SER A 47 -4.39 17.12 30.64
N GLU A 48 -5.25 16.10 30.72
CA GLU A 48 -5.04 14.90 31.55
C GLU A 48 -5.64 13.67 30.87
N MET A 49 -5.05 12.49 31.10
CA MET A 49 -5.56 11.20 30.62
C MET A 49 -5.25 10.12 31.65
N ASP A 50 -6.22 9.26 31.93
CA ASP A 50 -6.05 8.09 32.77
C ASP A 50 -6.12 6.79 31.96
N ALA A 51 -6.06 5.64 32.65
CA ALA A 51 -6.15 4.33 31.99
C ALA A 51 -7.49 4.10 31.28
N LYS A 52 -8.58 4.77 31.69
CA LYS A 52 -9.87 4.69 30.98
C LYS A 52 -9.81 5.51 29.70
N GLY A 53 -9.18 6.69 29.74
CA GLY A 53 -8.91 7.49 28.56
C GLY A 53 -8.06 6.76 27.51
N ALA A 54 -7.04 6.02 27.95
CA ALA A 54 -6.26 5.18 27.03
C ALA A 54 -7.10 4.09 26.34
N LYS A 55 -8.10 3.52 27.03
CA LYS A 55 -9.06 2.57 26.42
C LYS A 55 -10.01 3.25 25.44
N THR A 56 -10.45 4.47 25.72
CA THR A 56 -11.25 5.25 24.78
C THR A 56 -10.48 5.51 23.48
N ILE A 57 -9.18 5.80 23.57
CA ILE A 57 -8.30 5.96 22.40
C ILE A 57 -8.16 4.64 21.64
N GLN A 58 -8.03 3.53 22.36
CA GLN A 58 -8.00 2.22 21.73
C GLN A 58 -9.28 1.93 20.94
N ALA A 59 -10.45 2.16 21.53
CA ALA A 59 -11.74 1.98 20.86
C ALA A 59 -11.86 2.85 19.60
N ALA A 60 -11.38 4.09 19.65
CA ALA A 60 -11.33 4.97 18.49
C ALA A 60 -10.43 4.43 17.36
N ILE A 61 -9.29 3.82 17.70
CA ILE A 61 -8.42 3.15 16.72
C ILE A 61 -9.14 1.95 16.10
N ASP A 62 -9.71 1.07 16.94
CA ASP A 62 -10.40 -0.14 16.50
C ASP A 62 -11.56 0.22 15.54
N PHE A 63 -12.36 1.25 15.87
CA PHE A 63 -13.45 1.75 15.02
C PHE A 63 -13.00 2.20 13.62
N VAL A 64 -11.84 2.86 13.52
CA VAL A 64 -11.30 3.29 12.21
C VAL A 64 -10.72 2.13 11.44
N LEU A 65 -10.07 1.19 12.12
CA LEU A 65 -9.52 -0.01 11.49
C LEU A 65 -10.60 -0.94 10.92
N GLU A 66 -11.83 -0.91 11.45
CA GLU A 66 -12.98 -1.59 10.84
C GLU A 66 -13.37 -1.02 9.47
N HIS A 67 -12.92 0.20 9.12
CA HIS A 67 -13.16 0.80 7.81
C HIS A 67 -11.94 0.57 6.90
N GLU A 68 -12.08 -0.28 5.87
CA GLU A 68 -11.02 -0.80 4.99
C GLU A 68 -10.07 0.24 4.34
N LYS A 69 -10.40 1.53 4.38
CA LYS A 69 -9.62 2.62 3.74
C LYS A 69 -9.32 3.80 4.66
N ALA A 70 -9.79 3.77 5.91
CA ALA A 70 -9.68 4.90 6.80
C ALA A 70 -8.42 4.80 7.67
N ARG A 71 -7.78 5.93 7.92
CA ARG A 71 -6.62 6.05 8.81
C ARG A 71 -6.92 6.96 9.98
N ILE A 72 -6.25 6.73 11.09
CA ILE A 72 -6.34 7.56 12.29
C ILE A 72 -4.95 8.10 12.61
N ILE A 73 -4.81 9.42 12.72
CA ILE A 73 -3.54 10.07 13.09
C ILE A 73 -3.78 10.96 14.30
N PHE A 74 -2.97 10.80 15.33
CA PHE A 74 -3.00 11.66 16.50
C PHE A 74 -1.97 12.78 16.34
N ALA A 75 -2.45 14.03 16.44
CA ALA A 75 -1.67 15.24 16.28
C ALA A 75 -1.51 15.96 17.63
N ALA A 76 -0.35 16.60 17.82
CA ALA A 76 -0.08 17.48 18.95
C ALA A 76 -0.37 16.85 20.33
N VAL A 77 -0.01 15.57 20.49
CA VAL A 77 -0.18 14.85 21.76
C VAL A 77 0.87 15.33 22.77
N PRO A 78 0.48 15.86 23.95
CA PRO A 78 1.42 16.23 25.00
C PRO A 78 2.25 15.04 25.52
N ASP A 79 3.53 15.27 25.82
CA ASP A 79 4.48 14.22 26.21
C ASP A 79 4.01 13.36 27.40
N HIS A 80 3.40 13.99 28.41
CA HIS A 80 2.88 13.30 29.59
C HIS A 80 1.72 12.34 29.26
N LEU A 81 0.98 12.59 28.17
CA LEU A 81 -0.11 11.73 27.70
C LEU A 81 0.41 10.60 26.81
N VAL A 82 1.50 10.84 26.07
CA VAL A 82 2.17 9.81 25.26
C VAL A 82 2.62 8.64 26.15
N GLU A 83 3.10 8.91 27.36
CA GLU A 83 3.49 7.87 28.32
C GLU A 83 2.29 7.01 28.75
N VAL A 84 1.14 7.63 29.02
CA VAL A 84 -0.10 6.94 29.40
C VAL A 84 -0.63 6.11 28.24
N MET A 85 -0.61 6.62 27.01
CA MET A 85 -1.04 5.87 25.82
C MET A 85 -0.12 4.66 25.56
N LYS A 86 1.20 4.80 25.75
CA LYS A 86 2.18 3.71 25.60
C LYS A 86 2.05 2.61 26.65
N SER A 87 1.36 2.87 27.77
CA SER A 87 1.11 1.86 28.80
C SER A 87 0.16 0.75 28.32
N VAL A 88 -0.63 1.01 27.27
CA VAL A 88 -1.52 0.03 26.64
C VAL A 88 -0.82 -0.56 25.41
N PRO A 89 -0.50 -1.87 25.40
CA PRO A 89 0.31 -2.49 24.34
C PRO A 89 -0.28 -2.35 22.92
N GLN A 90 -1.60 -2.48 22.77
CA GLN A 90 -2.29 -2.40 21.47
C GLN A 90 -2.23 -0.99 20.87
N VAL A 91 -2.43 0.03 21.71
CA VAL A 91 -2.35 1.45 21.34
C VAL A 91 -0.92 1.80 20.91
N ARG A 92 0.10 1.31 21.61
CA ARG A 92 1.52 1.52 21.25
C ARG A 92 1.88 1.01 19.85
N SER A 93 1.32 -0.12 19.42
CA SER A 93 1.65 -0.73 18.12
C SER A 93 0.95 -0.07 16.92
N GLN A 94 -0.18 0.60 17.14
CA GLN A 94 -1.05 1.11 16.07
C GLN A 94 -1.11 2.66 16.03
N MET A 95 -0.47 3.34 16.99
CA MET A 95 -0.46 4.80 17.05
C MET A 95 0.43 5.44 15.99
N ALA A 96 -0.20 6.17 15.06
CA ALA A 96 0.47 7.19 14.26
C ALA A 96 0.46 8.53 15.02
N LEU A 97 1.65 8.99 15.45
CA LEU A 97 1.84 10.26 16.16
C LEU A 97 2.48 11.30 15.25
N THR A 98 1.98 12.53 15.29
CA THR A 98 2.59 13.70 14.63
C THR A 98 2.61 14.89 15.59
N SER A 99 3.53 15.83 15.37
CA SER A 99 3.69 16.97 16.29
C SER A 99 2.66 18.09 16.07
N SER A 100 1.99 18.13 14.92
CA SER A 100 0.96 19.14 14.63
C SER A 100 -0.12 18.60 13.68
N VAL A 101 -1.26 19.29 13.65
CA VAL A 101 -2.39 18.95 12.77
C VAL A 101 -1.99 19.11 11.30
N GLU A 102 -1.18 20.11 10.97
CA GLU A 102 -0.65 20.32 9.62
C GLU A 102 0.27 19.19 9.18
N GLN A 103 1.09 18.64 10.08
CA GLN A 103 1.88 17.45 9.79
C GLN A 103 1.01 16.19 9.65
N ALA A 104 -0.07 16.06 10.43
CA ALA A 104 -1.04 14.98 10.25
C ALA A 104 -1.77 15.10 8.90
N ARG A 105 -2.18 16.31 8.51
CA ARG A 105 -2.75 16.60 7.19
C ARG A 105 -1.76 16.28 6.10
N GLN A 106 -0.50 16.69 6.24
CA GLN A 106 0.56 16.28 5.31
C GLN A 106 0.77 14.77 5.33
N SER A 107 0.65 14.06 6.44
CA SER A 107 0.80 12.59 6.44
C SER A 107 -0.40 11.87 5.82
N LEU A 108 -1.60 12.43 5.91
CA LEU A 108 -2.76 11.98 5.15
C LEU A 108 -2.57 12.31 3.67
N HIS A 109 -2.16 13.54 3.37
CA HIS A 109 -1.97 14.05 2.02
C HIS A 109 -0.70 13.58 1.32
N ILE A 110 0.36 13.13 1.99
CA ILE A 110 1.56 12.57 1.36
C ILE A 110 1.20 11.24 0.68
N LEU A 111 0.12 10.60 1.13
CA LEU A 111 -0.43 9.41 0.50
C LEU A 111 -1.62 9.73 -0.40
N ASP A 112 -2.33 10.85 -0.19
CA ASP A 112 -3.14 11.45 -1.27
C ASP A 112 -2.28 12.06 -2.39
N GLU A 113 -1.00 12.36 -2.18
CA GLU A 113 -0.01 12.90 -3.14
C GLU A 113 0.76 11.77 -3.83
N GLU A 114 0.82 10.58 -3.23
CA GLU A 114 0.97 9.34 -4.00
C GLU A 114 -0.26 9.08 -4.89
N GLU A 115 -1.45 9.61 -4.56
CA GLU A 115 -2.60 9.69 -5.48
C GLU A 115 -2.62 10.98 -6.37
N GLU A 116 -1.97 12.09 -5.99
CA GLU A 116 -2.08 13.40 -6.67
C GLU A 116 -0.93 13.77 -7.60
N HIS A 117 0.30 13.28 -7.38
CA HIS A 117 1.40 13.44 -8.36
C HIS A 117 1.35 12.44 -9.51
N GLY A 118 0.21 11.75 -9.66
CA GLY A 118 -0.12 10.90 -10.77
C GLY A 118 -1.50 11.15 -11.36
N LYS A 119 -2.05 12.38 -11.34
CA LYS A 119 -3.33 12.67 -12.04
C LYS A 119 -3.11 12.78 -13.56
N PRO A 120 -3.47 11.76 -14.38
CA PRO A 120 -4.07 12.05 -15.65
C PRO A 120 -5.41 12.77 -15.39
N ILE A 121 -5.79 13.59 -16.36
CA ILE A 121 -7.06 14.29 -16.50
C ILE A 121 -8.23 13.48 -15.89
N LYS A 122 -9.01 14.11 -15.00
CA LYS A 122 -10.33 13.62 -14.55
C LYS A 122 -11.29 13.60 -15.74
N GLU A 123 -11.17 12.60 -16.61
CA GLU A 123 -12.31 12.08 -17.35
C GLU A 123 -13.03 11.09 -16.45
N LYS A 124 -14.31 11.36 -16.20
CA LYS A 124 -15.27 10.52 -15.45
C LYS A 124 -14.93 9.02 -15.60
N HIS A 125 -14.25 8.44 -14.61
CA HIS A 125 -13.89 7.02 -14.65
C HIS A 125 -15.17 6.19 -14.65
N ARG A 126 -15.44 5.58 -15.80
CA ARG A 126 -16.28 4.38 -15.92
C ARG A 126 -15.77 3.37 -14.89
N HIS A 127 -16.67 2.67 -14.21
CA HIS A 127 -16.32 1.58 -13.29
C HIS A 127 -15.25 0.66 -13.88
N HIS A 128 -14.06 0.61 -13.29
CA HIS A 128 -13.02 -0.34 -13.68
C HIS A 128 -13.37 -1.65 -12.98
N ASN A 129 -14.04 -2.55 -13.70
CA ASN A 129 -14.58 -3.78 -13.12
C ASN A 129 -13.52 -4.88 -12.91
N ARG A 130 -12.23 -4.61 -13.20
CA ARG A 130 -11.16 -5.62 -13.25
C ARG A 130 -9.79 -5.04 -12.89
N GLN A 131 -8.95 -5.85 -12.24
CA GLN A 131 -7.54 -5.56 -11.98
C GLN A 131 -6.64 -6.53 -12.77
N ILE A 132 -5.45 -6.10 -13.18
CA ILE A 132 -4.42 -6.93 -13.82
C ILE A 132 -3.17 -6.87 -12.95
N LEU A 133 -2.70 -8.02 -12.49
CA LEU A 133 -1.44 -8.13 -11.75
C LEU A 133 -0.29 -8.32 -12.74
N VAL A 134 0.77 -7.53 -12.62
CA VAL A 134 1.96 -7.62 -13.47
C VAL A 134 3.16 -7.87 -12.58
N CYS A 135 3.75 -9.04 -12.68
CA CYS A 135 4.92 -9.44 -11.92
C CYS A 135 6.19 -9.08 -12.69
N LEU A 136 6.93 -8.11 -12.16
CA LEU A 136 8.16 -7.56 -12.71
C LEU A 136 9.36 -8.06 -11.92
N CYS A 137 10.07 -9.05 -12.46
CA CYS A 137 11.27 -9.60 -11.80
C CYS A 137 12.42 -8.56 -11.80
N PRO A 138 12.94 -8.14 -10.63
CA PRO A 138 13.98 -7.11 -10.54
C PRO A 138 15.31 -7.47 -11.19
N SER A 139 15.55 -8.75 -11.45
CA SER A 139 16.79 -9.20 -12.08
C SER A 139 16.83 -8.91 -13.58
N ARG A 140 15.68 -8.70 -14.24
CA ARG A 140 15.57 -8.52 -15.70
C ARG A 140 14.26 -7.77 -16.04
N TYR A 141 14.33 -6.46 -16.17
CA TYR A 141 13.21 -5.67 -16.70
C TYR A 141 13.13 -5.82 -18.21
N ASP A 142 11.98 -6.27 -18.71
CA ASP A 142 11.66 -6.16 -20.13
C ASP A 142 10.51 -5.18 -20.31
N GLN A 143 10.75 -4.12 -21.08
CA GLN A 143 9.70 -3.21 -21.53
C GLN A 143 8.55 -3.95 -22.21
N GLY A 144 8.82 -5.08 -22.87
CA GLY A 144 7.82 -5.90 -23.55
C GLY A 144 6.69 -6.41 -22.65
N ILE A 145 6.92 -6.59 -21.35
CA ILE A 145 5.84 -6.95 -20.41
C ILE A 145 4.87 -5.81 -20.21
N VAL A 146 5.37 -4.57 -20.17
CA VAL A 146 4.55 -3.37 -20.04
C VAL A 146 3.77 -3.14 -21.32
N ASP A 147 4.41 -3.30 -22.48
CA ASP A 147 3.77 -3.15 -23.78
C ASP A 147 2.60 -4.16 -23.95
N ILE A 148 2.82 -5.44 -23.62
CA ILE A 148 1.75 -6.45 -23.66
C ILE A 148 0.64 -6.16 -22.63
N THR A 149 1.01 -5.63 -21.46
CA THR A 149 0.01 -5.19 -20.47
C THR A 149 -0.84 -4.06 -21.04
N LEU A 150 -0.24 -3.08 -21.71
CA LEU A 150 -0.96 -1.98 -22.36
C LEU A 150 -1.86 -2.47 -23.49
N ASP A 151 -1.40 -3.44 -24.29
CA ASP A 151 -2.22 -4.09 -25.32
C ASP A 151 -3.45 -4.78 -24.69
N LEU A 152 -3.30 -5.48 -23.56
CA LEU A 152 -4.41 -6.12 -22.83
C LEU A 152 -5.42 -5.10 -22.26
N LEU A 153 -4.97 -3.90 -21.96
CA LEU A 153 -5.79 -2.80 -21.44
C LEU A 153 -6.51 -2.03 -22.55
N SER A 154 -6.07 -2.16 -23.80
CA SER A 154 -6.64 -1.47 -24.97
C SER A 154 -8.15 -1.74 -25.10
N ASP A 155 -8.55 -2.97 -24.79
CA ASP A 155 -9.94 -3.43 -24.88
C ASP A 155 -10.70 -3.38 -23.53
N ASN A 156 -10.02 -3.12 -22.40
CA ASN A 156 -10.58 -3.22 -21.06
C ASN A 156 -10.08 -2.10 -20.12
N HIS A 157 -11.02 -1.33 -19.55
CA HIS A 157 -10.72 -0.40 -18.45
C HIS A 157 -10.39 -1.19 -17.17
N ALA A 158 -9.10 -1.50 -16.94
CA ALA A 158 -8.62 -2.18 -15.76
C ALA A 158 -7.52 -1.39 -15.05
N LYS A 159 -7.41 -1.57 -13.74
CA LYS A 159 -6.28 -1.05 -12.93
C LYS A 159 -5.12 -2.04 -13.02
N VAL A 160 -3.90 -1.55 -13.14
CA VAL A 160 -2.69 -2.38 -13.12
C VAL A 160 -2.10 -2.41 -11.71
N VAL A 161 -1.75 -3.59 -11.22
CA VAL A 161 -0.96 -3.74 -10.00
C VAL A 161 0.42 -4.27 -10.40
N LEU A 162 1.45 -3.46 -10.21
CA LEU A 162 2.85 -3.83 -10.44
C LEU A 162 3.39 -4.50 -9.18
N LEU A 163 3.65 -5.80 -9.26
CA LEU A 163 4.31 -6.58 -8.21
C LEU A 163 5.80 -6.72 -8.51
N MET A 164 6.64 -6.21 -7.61
CA MET A 164 8.09 -6.28 -7.66
C MET A 164 8.59 -7.24 -6.56
N PRO A 165 8.79 -8.52 -6.86
CA PRO A 165 9.28 -9.50 -5.89
C PRO A 165 10.79 -9.38 -5.68
N ILE A 166 11.23 -9.13 -4.45
CA ILE A 166 12.62 -9.28 -4.03
C ILE A 166 12.80 -10.73 -3.55
N VAL A 167 13.42 -11.55 -4.39
CA VAL A 167 13.70 -12.96 -4.06
C VAL A 167 14.88 -13.04 -3.11
N VAL A 168 14.61 -13.45 -1.87
CA VAL A 168 15.63 -13.57 -0.82
C VAL A 168 16.17 -15.01 -0.78
N PRO A 169 17.49 -15.23 -0.87
CA PRO A 169 18.08 -16.55 -0.74
C PRO A 169 17.66 -17.26 0.56
N ARG A 170 17.46 -18.59 0.50
CA ARG A 170 17.05 -19.39 1.67
C ARG A 170 18.06 -19.36 2.82
N GLU A 171 19.32 -19.12 2.49
CA GLU A 171 20.43 -19.00 3.44
C GLU A 171 20.39 -17.73 4.29
N LEU A 172 19.65 -16.71 3.83
CA LEU A 172 19.52 -15.42 4.50
C LEU A 172 18.15 -15.29 5.18
N PRO A 173 18.05 -14.54 6.29
CA PRO A 173 16.76 -14.15 6.86
C PRO A 173 15.87 -13.45 5.82
N VAL A 174 14.55 -13.66 5.86
CA VAL A 174 13.59 -13.09 4.89
C VAL A 174 13.64 -11.55 4.83
N HIS A 175 14.03 -10.90 5.92
CA HIS A 175 14.18 -9.45 6.01
C HIS A 175 15.63 -8.97 5.82
N ALA A 176 16.52 -9.83 5.32
CA ALA A 176 17.88 -9.42 5.00
C ALA A 176 17.84 -8.30 3.95
N PRO A 177 18.59 -7.20 4.16
CA PRO A 177 18.66 -6.13 3.18
C PRO A 177 19.33 -6.64 1.90
N MET A 178 18.74 -6.32 0.75
CA MET A 178 19.25 -6.70 -0.58
C MET A 178 19.49 -5.45 -1.44
N PRO A 179 20.46 -4.59 -1.07
CA PRO A 179 20.55 -3.21 -1.58
C PRO A 179 20.71 -3.13 -3.11
N GLU A 180 21.46 -4.04 -3.73
CA GLU A 180 21.64 -4.08 -5.18
C GLU A 180 20.33 -4.41 -5.91
N ILE A 181 19.61 -5.43 -5.42
CA ILE A 181 18.32 -5.88 -5.99
C ILE A 181 17.24 -4.83 -5.74
N GLU A 182 17.23 -4.21 -4.56
CA GLU A 182 16.30 -3.13 -4.19
C GLU A 182 16.50 -1.90 -5.08
N ALA A 183 17.74 -1.50 -5.35
CA ALA A 183 18.04 -0.40 -6.26
C ALA A 183 17.60 -0.71 -7.70
N GLN A 184 17.88 -1.92 -8.20
CA GLN A 184 17.41 -2.36 -9.52
C GLN A 184 15.88 -2.38 -9.61
N ALA A 185 15.21 -2.93 -8.60
CA ALA A 185 13.76 -2.96 -8.51
C ALA A 185 13.17 -1.55 -8.59
N GLN A 186 13.79 -0.58 -7.91
CA GLN A 186 13.33 0.81 -7.91
C GLN A 186 13.50 1.48 -9.29
N VAL A 187 14.65 1.30 -9.95
CA VAL A 187 14.87 1.81 -11.31
C VAL A 187 13.83 1.25 -12.28
N PHE A 188 13.53 -0.04 -12.18
CA PHE A 188 12.58 -0.72 -13.04
C PHE A 188 11.13 -0.32 -12.76
N ALA A 189 10.78 -0.14 -11.49
CA ALA A 189 9.49 0.37 -11.09
C ALA A 189 9.25 1.77 -11.68
N GLU A 190 10.24 2.67 -11.63
CA GLU A 190 10.09 4.01 -12.21
C GLU A 190 9.92 3.98 -13.75
N LYS A 191 10.64 3.10 -14.46
CA LYS A 191 10.44 2.90 -15.91
C LYS A 191 9.03 2.39 -16.25
N ALA A 192 8.54 1.41 -15.51
CA ALA A 192 7.19 0.87 -15.67
C ALA A 192 6.12 1.94 -15.38
N LYS A 193 6.29 2.68 -14.28
CA LYS A 193 5.40 3.79 -13.89
C LYS A 193 5.34 4.87 -14.97
N SER A 194 6.49 5.26 -15.54
CA SER A 194 6.54 6.24 -16.62
C SER A 194 5.70 5.78 -17.80
N SER A 195 5.88 4.53 -18.23
CA SER A 195 5.16 3.95 -19.37
C SER A 195 3.64 3.88 -19.14
N LEU A 196 3.20 3.46 -17.95
CA LEU A 196 1.78 3.41 -17.59
C LEU A 196 1.16 4.80 -17.46
N ARG A 197 1.93 5.77 -16.95
CA ARG A 197 1.51 7.18 -16.83
C ARG A 197 1.32 7.82 -18.21
N ASP A 198 2.23 7.58 -19.14
CA ASP A 198 2.14 8.06 -20.52
C ASP A 198 0.90 7.49 -21.23
N ALA A 199 0.56 6.24 -20.93
CA ALA A 199 -0.66 5.58 -21.39
C ALA A 199 -1.94 5.96 -20.61
N LYS A 200 -1.84 6.82 -19.58
CA LYS A 200 -2.95 7.23 -18.69
C LYS A 200 -3.69 6.06 -18.02
N VAL A 201 -2.97 4.99 -17.70
CA VAL A 201 -3.49 3.81 -17.01
C VAL A 201 -3.32 3.99 -15.49
N GLY A 202 -4.37 3.69 -14.73
CA GLY A 202 -4.29 3.66 -13.27
C GLY A 202 -3.43 2.49 -12.80
N TYR A 203 -2.43 2.74 -11.98
CA TYR A 203 -1.51 1.71 -11.49
C TYR A 203 -1.29 1.78 -9.98
N GLU A 204 -0.87 0.66 -9.39
CA GLU A 204 -0.41 0.51 -8.00
C GLU A 204 0.92 -0.24 -7.99
N LEU A 205 1.86 0.14 -7.12
CA LEU A 205 3.15 -0.56 -6.99
C LEU A 205 3.21 -1.30 -5.66
N ARG A 206 3.58 -2.58 -5.70
CA ARG A 206 3.83 -3.42 -4.53
C ARG A 206 5.24 -3.99 -4.59
N LEU A 207 6.04 -3.70 -3.56
CA LEU A 207 7.39 -4.25 -3.40
C LEU A 207 7.36 -5.27 -2.26
N GLU A 208 7.55 -6.55 -2.59
CA GLU A 208 7.36 -7.64 -1.62
C GLU A 208 8.58 -8.56 -1.58
N ARG A 209 8.99 -8.99 -0.38
CA ARG A 209 10.10 -9.93 -0.21
C ARG A 209 9.54 -11.35 -0.18
N THR A 210 10.12 -12.26 -0.96
CA THR A 210 9.67 -13.65 -1.01
C THR A 210 10.82 -14.63 -1.14
N ARG A 211 10.57 -15.87 -0.72
CA ARG A 211 11.41 -17.05 -1.02
C ARG A 211 10.77 -17.97 -2.06
N ASP A 212 9.47 -17.78 -2.33
CA ASP A 212 8.68 -18.58 -3.24
C ASP A 212 7.81 -17.64 -4.09
N LEU A 213 8.31 -17.34 -5.28
CA LEU A 213 7.63 -16.47 -6.22
C LEU A 213 6.21 -16.95 -6.59
N PRO A 214 5.97 -18.26 -6.84
CA PRO A 214 4.62 -18.75 -7.14
C PRO A 214 3.60 -18.49 -6.04
N THR A 215 3.95 -18.70 -4.77
CA THR A 215 3.05 -18.41 -3.64
C THR A 215 2.75 -16.93 -3.53
N LEU A 216 3.78 -16.08 -3.63
CA LEU A 216 3.59 -14.62 -3.61
C LEU A 216 2.63 -14.16 -4.71
N VAL A 217 2.84 -14.63 -5.95
CA VAL A 217 1.97 -14.25 -7.07
C VAL A 217 0.53 -14.71 -6.85
N ALA A 218 0.32 -15.90 -6.29
CA ALA A 218 -1.01 -16.41 -5.97
C ALA A 218 -1.70 -15.57 -4.89
N GLU A 219 -1.01 -15.29 -3.77
CA GLU A 219 -1.52 -14.48 -2.66
C GLU A 219 -1.83 -13.04 -3.11
N SER A 220 -0.90 -12.38 -3.81
CA SER A 220 -1.12 -11.04 -4.33
C SER A 220 -2.26 -11.00 -5.35
N ALA A 221 -2.42 -12.03 -6.18
CA ALA A 221 -3.51 -12.09 -7.16
C ALA A 221 -4.87 -12.25 -6.51
N GLU A 222 -4.96 -13.00 -5.40
CA GLU A 222 -6.19 -13.13 -4.62
C GLU A 222 -6.54 -11.83 -3.91
N GLU A 223 -5.56 -11.20 -3.24
CA GLU A 223 -5.76 -9.96 -2.48
C GLU A 223 -6.27 -8.80 -3.36
N VAL A 224 -5.74 -8.68 -4.57
CA VAL A 224 -6.14 -7.62 -5.52
C VAL A 224 -7.32 -8.02 -6.43
N ASP A 225 -7.86 -9.24 -6.25
CA ASP A 225 -8.84 -9.86 -7.14
C ASP A 225 -8.46 -9.72 -8.62
N ALA A 226 -7.23 -10.15 -8.94
CA ALA A 226 -6.68 -10.06 -10.29
C ALA A 226 -7.51 -10.89 -11.27
N SER A 227 -7.90 -10.24 -12.38
CA SER A 227 -8.57 -10.91 -13.49
C SER A 227 -7.60 -11.66 -14.39
N HIS A 228 -6.37 -11.16 -14.51
CA HIS A 228 -5.27 -11.72 -15.28
C HIS A 228 -3.96 -11.42 -14.56
N ILE A 229 -2.99 -12.29 -14.74
CA ILE A 229 -1.65 -12.14 -14.20
C ILE A 229 -0.67 -12.20 -15.36
N VAL A 230 0.19 -11.19 -15.48
CA VAL A 230 1.24 -11.11 -16.49
C VAL A 230 2.58 -11.32 -15.82
N VAL A 231 3.38 -12.27 -16.29
CA VAL A 231 4.70 -12.60 -15.71
C VAL A 231 5.74 -12.65 -16.82
N SER A 232 6.90 -12.03 -16.62
CA SER A 232 8.01 -12.14 -17.57
C SER A 232 8.78 -13.47 -17.42
N ILE A 233 9.22 -14.02 -18.55
CA ILE A 233 10.04 -15.23 -18.68
C ILE A 233 11.36 -14.87 -19.37
N SER A 234 12.49 -15.24 -18.78
CA SER A 234 13.78 -15.08 -19.47
C SER A 234 13.97 -16.09 -20.62
N PRO A 235 14.45 -15.65 -21.81
CA PRO A 235 14.72 -16.53 -22.95
C PRO A 235 15.97 -17.39 -22.77
N ASP A 236 16.96 -16.95 -21.98
CA ASP A 236 18.27 -17.61 -21.84
C ASP A 236 18.21 -18.89 -21.00
N HIS A 237 17.12 -19.08 -20.26
CA HIS A 237 16.99 -20.12 -19.24
C HIS A 237 15.82 -21.07 -19.49
N ALA A 238 15.37 -21.17 -20.74
CA ALA A 238 14.40 -22.19 -21.15
C ALA A 238 14.91 -23.64 -20.95
N ALA A 239 16.22 -23.80 -20.68
CA ALA A 239 16.87 -25.06 -20.34
C ALA A 239 17.22 -25.20 -18.84
N ASP A 240 16.86 -24.22 -18.01
CA ASP A 240 17.17 -24.24 -16.58
C ASP A 240 16.00 -24.89 -15.80
N ASP A 241 16.28 -26.02 -15.13
CA ASP A 241 15.28 -26.84 -14.44
C ASP A 241 14.49 -26.05 -13.39
N ASP A 242 15.13 -25.05 -12.78
CA ASP A 242 14.52 -24.26 -11.70
C ASP A 242 13.48 -23.24 -12.20
N ASN A 243 13.65 -22.70 -13.40
CA ASN A 243 12.60 -21.88 -14.03
C ASN A 243 11.43 -22.75 -14.45
N THR A 244 11.69 -23.92 -15.02
CA THR A 244 10.65 -24.88 -15.42
C THR A 244 9.81 -25.32 -14.21
N LYS A 245 10.45 -25.57 -13.06
CA LYS A 245 9.74 -25.83 -11.78
C LYS A 245 8.92 -24.63 -11.34
N THR A 246 9.48 -23.42 -11.41
CA THR A 246 8.76 -22.19 -11.04
C THR A 246 7.52 -21.99 -11.91
N PHE A 247 7.59 -22.25 -13.22
CA PHE A 247 6.43 -22.23 -14.13
C PHE A 247 5.38 -23.26 -13.77
N HIS A 248 5.78 -24.51 -13.56
CA HIS A 248 4.85 -25.55 -13.13
C HIS A 248 4.17 -25.20 -11.81
N SER A 249 4.93 -24.70 -10.84
CA SER A 249 4.38 -24.26 -9.55
C SER A 249 3.46 -23.05 -9.69
N MET A 250 3.72 -22.12 -10.60
CA MET A 250 2.77 -21.04 -10.90
C MET A 250 1.47 -21.58 -11.50
N LEU A 251 1.55 -22.46 -12.50
CA LEU A 251 0.38 -23.07 -13.12
C LEU A 251 -0.45 -23.93 -12.14
N GLU A 252 0.19 -24.50 -11.11
CA GLU A 252 -0.48 -25.32 -10.09
C GLU A 252 -1.13 -24.47 -9.00
N LYS A 253 -0.49 -23.37 -8.56
CA LYS A 253 -0.94 -22.57 -7.41
C LYS A 253 -1.83 -21.39 -7.78
N VAL A 254 -1.78 -20.95 -9.03
CA VAL A 254 -2.46 -19.73 -9.48
C VAL A 254 -3.74 -20.10 -10.20
N ASP A 255 -4.88 -19.81 -9.57
CA ASP A 255 -6.21 -20.11 -10.11
C ASP A 255 -6.74 -19.06 -11.11
N ARG A 256 -5.92 -18.04 -11.43
CA ARG A 256 -6.28 -16.95 -12.34
C ARG A 256 -5.56 -17.09 -13.69
N PRO A 257 -6.12 -16.55 -14.80
CA PRO A 257 -5.46 -16.57 -16.10
C PRO A 257 -4.03 -16.00 -16.05
N LEU A 258 -3.05 -16.84 -16.41
CA LEU A 258 -1.64 -16.50 -16.47
C LEU A 258 -1.21 -16.21 -17.91
N ILE A 259 -0.52 -15.09 -18.10
CA ILE A 259 0.07 -14.66 -19.36
C ILE A 259 1.57 -14.57 -19.15
N PHE A 260 2.28 -15.41 -19.87
CA PHE A 260 3.73 -15.44 -19.84
C PHE A 260 4.31 -14.63 -20.99
N VAL A 261 5.08 -13.61 -20.65
CA VAL A 261 5.73 -12.74 -21.62
C VAL A 261 7.20 -13.11 -21.72
N ARG A 262 7.65 -13.50 -22.90
CA ARG A 262 9.06 -13.75 -23.14
C ARG A 262 9.83 -12.44 -23.13
N ALA A 263 10.74 -12.30 -22.18
CA ALA A 263 11.67 -11.18 -22.10
C ALA A 263 12.54 -11.14 -23.37
N LYS A 264 12.79 -9.96 -23.94
CA LYS A 264 13.88 -9.82 -24.92
C LYS A 264 15.22 -10.07 -24.22
N ALA A 265 16.13 -10.77 -24.90
CA ALA A 265 17.49 -10.92 -24.41
C ALA A 265 18.13 -9.53 -24.37
N GLU A 266 18.78 -9.19 -23.25
CA GLU A 266 19.57 -7.95 -23.16
C GLU A 266 20.64 -8.01 -24.27
N SER A 267 20.59 -7.08 -25.22
CA SER A 267 21.77 -6.74 -25.99
C SER A 267 22.76 -6.10 -25.03
N GLU A 268 24.00 -6.59 -24.96
CA GLU A 268 25.07 -6.22 -24.02
C GLU A 268 25.47 -4.72 -23.99
N ASP A 269 24.73 -3.82 -24.64
CA ASP A 269 25.11 -2.43 -24.92
C ASP A 269 24.57 -1.38 -23.94
N GLU A 270 23.72 -1.72 -22.96
CA GLU A 270 23.14 -0.73 -22.03
C GLU A 270 23.60 -0.91 -20.56
N GLN A 271 24.91 -1.05 -20.33
CA GLN A 271 25.52 -0.81 -19.01
C GLN A 271 26.13 0.60 -18.96
N PHE A 272 25.36 1.61 -18.57
CA PHE A 272 25.86 2.87 -18.00
C PHE A 272 24.90 3.45 -16.97
#